data_AF-A0A6C1NHT1-F1
#
_entry.id   AF-A0A6C1NHT1-F1
#
_cell.length_a   1.000
_cell.length_b   1.000
_cell.length_c   1.000
_cell.angle_alpha   90.00
_cell.angle_beta   90.00
_cell.angle_gamma   90.00
#
_symmetry.space_group_name_H-M   'P 1'
#
loop_
_entity.id
_entity.type
_entity.pdbx_description
1 polymer ?
#
loop_
_entity_poly.entity_id
_entity_poly.type
_entity_poly.pdbx_seq_one_letter_code
_entity_poly.pdbx_strand_id
1 'polypeptide(L)'
;MASEMLQREDLSVYVVAGVPKSFKKKLQKFVGSESKSDGDVMLLDEEMTDWVLARVRGEKRRSHEQTPASSALWRAYRALSAARYHLQDQPMEEEIRELRDRIEELWRNTSPLFRDEEEEEELEEAS
;
A
#
# COMPACT_ATOMS: atom_id res chain seq x y z
N MET A 1 3.48 8.05 9.31
CA MET A 1 4.89 7.72 9.00
C MET A 1 5.11 7.37 7.52
N ALA A 2 4.83 6.15 7.03
CA ALA A 2 5.13 5.83 5.62
C ALA A 2 4.24 6.57 4.59
N SER A 3 2.97 6.82 4.91
CA SER A 3 2.04 7.54 4.02
C SER A 3 2.37 9.04 3.89
N GLU A 4 2.71 9.70 5.00
CA GLU A 4 3.08 11.14 5.00
C GLU A 4 4.35 11.40 4.17
N MET A 5 5.32 10.48 4.17
CA MET A 5 6.54 10.64 3.37
C MET A 5 6.30 10.45 1.87
N LEU A 6 5.41 9.54 1.47
CA LEU A 6 5.07 9.30 0.06
C LEU A 6 4.24 10.41 -0.58
N GLN A 7 3.67 11.31 0.23
CA GLN A 7 2.94 12.50 -0.22
C GLN A 7 3.84 13.73 -0.35
N ARG A 8 5.12 13.66 0.03
CA ARG A 8 6.03 14.80 -0.08
C ARG A 8 6.56 14.94 -1.51
N GLU A 9 6.56 16.17 -2.00
CA GLU A 9 7.04 16.52 -3.34
C GLU A 9 8.57 16.44 -3.50
N ASP A 10 9.31 16.30 -2.40
CA ASP A 10 10.79 16.20 -2.38
C ASP A 10 11.31 14.76 -2.31
N LEU A 11 10.45 13.75 -2.54
CA LEU A 11 10.84 12.35 -2.50
C LEU A 11 11.51 11.91 -3.82
N SER A 12 12.73 11.38 -3.72
CA SER A 12 13.41 10.71 -4.83
C SER A 12 13.49 9.21 -4.60
N VAL A 13 12.98 8.40 -5.54
CA VAL A 13 13.02 6.93 -5.47
C VAL A 13 14.07 6.39 -6.43
N TYR A 14 15.04 5.65 -5.89
CA TYR A 14 16.10 4.99 -6.67
C TYR A 14 15.87 3.48 -6.71
N VAL A 15 15.72 2.92 -7.92
CA VAL A 15 15.56 1.48 -8.14
C VAL A 15 16.90 0.90 -8.59
N VAL A 16 17.49 0.02 -7.77
CA VAL A 16 18.75 -0.66 -8.10
C VAL A 16 18.48 -2.15 -8.31
N ALA A 17 18.59 -2.61 -9.56
CA ALA A 17 18.37 -4.00 -9.94
C ALA A 17 19.64 -4.86 -9.75
N GLY A 18 19.47 -6.19 -9.61
CA GLY A 18 20.57 -7.15 -9.60
C GLY A 18 21.37 -7.20 -8.29
N VAL A 19 20.88 -6.60 -7.21
CA VAL A 19 21.58 -6.54 -5.92
C VAL A 19 21.31 -7.82 -5.10
N PRO A 20 22.35 -8.56 -4.67
CA PRO A 20 22.17 -9.71 -3.78
C PRO A 20 21.47 -9.31 -2.47
N LYS A 21 20.58 -10.16 -1.93
CA LYS A 21 19.88 -9.87 -0.65
C LYS A 21 20.87 -9.55 0.49
N SER A 22 22.05 -10.17 0.50
CA SER A 22 23.13 -9.93 1.46
C SER A 22 23.77 -8.53 1.36
N PHE A 23 23.64 -7.86 0.21
CA PHE A 23 24.19 -6.53 -0.03
C PHE A 23 23.27 -5.40 0.43
N LYS A 24 21.97 -5.67 0.68
CA LYS A 24 21.00 -4.67 1.16
C LYS A 24 21.52 -3.87 2.37
N LYS A 25 22.04 -4.57 3.39
CA LYS A 25 22.59 -3.92 4.61
C LYS A 25 23.82 -3.05 4.34
N LYS A 26 24.67 -3.44 3.37
CA LYS A 26 25.85 -2.65 3.00
C LYS A 26 25.45 -1.42 2.21
N LEU A 27 24.53 -1.58 1.26
CA LEU A 27 23.98 -0.47 0.48
C LEU A 27 23.33 0.58 1.37
N GLN A 28 22.50 0.17 2.34
CA GLN A 28 21.89 1.10 3.29
C GLN A 28 22.93 1.91 4.07
N LYS A 29 23.97 1.24 4.59
CA LYS A 29 25.05 1.92 5.31
C LYS A 29 25.83 2.87 4.42
N PHE A 30 26.10 2.47 3.18
CA PHE A 30 26.83 3.28 2.21
C PHE A 30 26.04 4.53 1.81
N VAL A 31 24.75 4.38 1.48
CA VAL A 31 23.90 5.53 1.16
C VAL A 31 23.76 6.44 2.39
N GLY A 32 23.61 5.87 3.59
CA GLY A 32 23.58 6.64 4.84
C GLY A 32 24.87 7.40 5.15
N SER A 33 26.05 6.88 4.77
CA SER A 33 27.32 7.60 4.96
C SER A 33 27.57 8.69 3.92
N GLU A 34 27.09 8.49 2.68
CA GLU A 34 27.28 9.43 1.57
C GLU A 34 26.20 10.53 1.51
N SER A 35 25.01 10.26 2.06
CA SER A 35 23.95 11.27 2.22
C SER A 35 24.34 12.24 3.33
N LYS A 36 25.11 13.27 2.98
CA LYS A 36 25.52 14.38 3.86
C LYS A 36 24.38 15.38 4.18
N SER A 37 23.14 14.99 3.98
CA SER A 37 21.93 15.82 4.08
C SER A 37 20.96 15.22 5.10
N ASP A 38 20.14 16.06 5.75
CA ASP A 38 19.05 15.71 6.70
C ASP A 38 17.90 14.87 6.05
N GLY A 39 18.23 13.96 5.14
CA GLY A 39 17.30 13.07 4.47
C GLY A 39 17.40 11.67 5.04
N ASP A 40 16.28 11.13 5.51
CA ASP A 40 16.21 9.74 5.92
C ASP A 40 16.30 8.80 4.72
N VAL A 41 17.21 7.83 4.80
CA VAL A 41 17.36 6.77 3.79
C VAL A 41 16.58 5.54 4.23
N MET A 42 15.47 5.26 3.54
CA MET A 42 14.65 4.08 3.81
C MET A 42 14.80 3.01 2.73
N LEU A 43 15.11 1.79 3.14
CA LEU A 43 14.95 0.61 2.28
C LEU A 43 13.48 0.22 2.27
N LEU A 44 12.91 0.07 1.07
CA LEU A 44 11.56 -0.44 0.91
C LEU A 44 11.52 -1.95 1.24
N ASP A 45 10.42 -2.37 1.86
CA ASP A 45 10.12 -3.79 2.02
C ASP A 45 9.76 -4.43 0.66
N GLU A 46 9.55 -5.74 0.65
CA GLU A 46 9.26 -6.50 -0.58
C GLU A 46 7.94 -6.05 -1.23
N GLU A 47 6.89 -5.84 -0.43
CA GLU A 47 5.56 -5.44 -0.93
C GLU A 47 5.58 -4.02 -1.55
N MET A 48 6.27 -3.08 -0.91
CA MET A 48 6.46 -1.72 -1.39
C MET A 48 7.42 -1.66 -2.59
N THR A 49 8.44 -2.52 -2.62
CA THR A 49 9.32 -2.66 -3.80
C THR A 49 8.54 -3.13 -5.02
N ASP A 50 7.74 -4.18 -4.86
CA ASP A 50 6.92 -4.72 -5.94
C ASP A 50 5.88 -3.71 -6.42
N TRP A 51 5.31 -2.93 -5.50
CA TRP A 51 4.41 -1.84 -5.84
C TRP A 51 5.09 -0.73 -6.66
N VAL A 52 6.26 -0.25 -6.23
CA VAL A 52 7.03 0.76 -6.98
C VAL A 52 7.41 0.23 -8.36
N LEU A 53 7.88 -1.02 -8.45
CA LEU A 53 8.24 -1.63 -9.73
C LEU A 53 7.04 -1.74 -10.69
N ALA A 54 5.88 -2.16 -10.19
CA ALA A 54 4.66 -2.22 -10.99
C ALA A 54 4.25 -0.84 -11.52
N ARG A 55 4.35 0.21 -10.68
CA ARG A 55 4.07 1.59 -11.07
C ARG A 55 5.03 2.10 -12.14
N VAL A 56 6.34 1.85 -11.99
CA VAL A 56 7.37 2.23 -12.98
C VAL A 56 7.17 1.51 -14.31
N ARG A 57 6.70 0.26 -14.28
CA ARG A 57 6.44 -0.55 -15.49
C ARG A 57 5.08 -0.28 -16.14
N GLY A 58 4.22 0.53 -15.52
CA GLY A 58 2.85 0.77 -16.00
C GLY A 58 1.95 -0.47 -15.95
N GLU A 59 2.25 -1.44 -15.07
CA GLU A 59 1.45 -2.66 -14.95
C GLU A 59 0.09 -2.37 -14.29
N LYS A 60 -1.02 -2.78 -14.93
CA LYS A 60 -2.36 -2.68 -14.34
C LYS A 60 -2.50 -3.70 -13.21
N ARG A 61 -2.54 -3.23 -11.97
CA ARG A 61 -2.85 -4.05 -10.79
C ARG A 61 -4.35 -4.23 -10.60
N ARG A 62 -4.74 -5.31 -9.92
CA ARG A 62 -6.12 -5.52 -9.52
C ARG A 62 -6.58 -4.36 -8.65
N SER A 63 -7.85 -4.02 -8.82
CA SER A 63 -8.48 -2.84 -8.25
C SER A 63 -8.32 -2.77 -6.71
N HIS A 64 -8.36 -3.92 -6.03
CA HIS A 64 -8.19 -4.04 -4.57
C HIS A 64 -6.73 -4.08 -4.06
N GLU A 65 -5.74 -4.10 -4.94
CA GLU A 65 -4.30 -4.25 -4.62
C GLU A 65 -3.46 -3.08 -5.18
N GLN A 66 -4.10 -1.95 -5.45
CA GLN A 66 -3.44 -0.79 -6.07
C GLN A 66 -2.36 -0.17 -5.19
N THR A 67 -2.43 -0.32 -3.86
CA THR A 67 -1.41 0.11 -2.89
C THR A 67 -1.12 -1.02 -1.90
N PRO A 68 0.06 -1.06 -1.25
CA PRO A 68 0.34 -2.03 -0.18
C PRO A 68 -0.68 -1.94 0.97
N ALA A 69 -1.10 -0.72 1.31
CA ALA A 69 -2.13 -0.50 2.33
C ALA A 69 -3.49 -1.11 1.91
N SER A 70 -3.93 -0.86 0.67
CA SER A 70 -5.15 -1.47 0.12
C SER A 70 -5.07 -3.00 0.11
N SER A 71 -3.93 -3.57 -0.30
CA SER A 71 -3.65 -5.01 -0.28
C SER A 71 -3.77 -5.60 1.13
N ALA A 72 -3.16 -4.94 2.13
CA ALA A 72 -3.22 -5.38 3.52
C ALA A 72 -4.65 -5.33 4.09
N LEU A 73 -5.37 -4.23 3.85
CA LEU A 73 -6.75 -4.06 4.29
C LEU A 73 -7.68 -5.10 3.62
N TRP A 74 -7.51 -5.36 2.32
CA TRP A 74 -8.23 -6.43 1.63
C TRP A 74 -7.98 -7.81 2.23
N ARG A 75 -6.71 -8.13 2.55
CA ARG A 75 -6.36 -9.40 3.23
C ARG A 75 -7.05 -9.52 4.58
N ALA A 76 -7.07 -8.45 5.38
CA ALA A 76 -7.76 -8.42 6.66
C ALA A 76 -9.27 -8.60 6.51
N TYR A 77 -9.90 -7.89 5.57
CA TYR A 77 -11.33 -8.04 5.24
C TYR A 77 -11.68 -9.50 4.89
N ARG A 78 -10.88 -10.14 4.03
CA ARG A 78 -11.09 -11.55 3.65
C ARG A 78 -10.91 -12.50 4.83
N ALA A 79 -9.92 -12.27 5.68
CA ALA A 79 -9.69 -13.08 6.87
C ALA A 79 -10.86 -12.99 7.85
N LEU A 80 -11.39 -11.80 8.11
CA LEU A 80 -12.55 -11.60 8.99
C LEU A 80 -13.83 -12.18 8.37
N SER A 81 -13.99 -12.06 7.06
CA SER A 81 -15.11 -12.68 6.33
C SER A 81 -15.07 -14.21 6.47
N ALA A 82 -13.89 -14.82 6.39
CA ALA A 82 -13.71 -16.25 6.64
C ALA A 82 -13.95 -16.63 8.11
N ALA A 83 -13.42 -15.84 9.05
CA ALA A 83 -13.60 -16.08 10.49
C ALA A 83 -15.09 -16.07 10.88
N ARG A 84 -15.89 -15.16 10.32
CA ARG A 84 -17.34 -15.10 10.56
C ARG A 84 -18.04 -16.43 10.21
N TYR A 85 -17.68 -17.09 9.11
CA TYR A 85 -18.27 -18.39 8.76
C TYR A 85 -17.98 -19.47 9.81
N HIS A 86 -16.84 -19.39 10.51
CA HIS A 86 -16.45 -20.36 11.53
C HIS A 86 -16.94 -20.00 12.93
N LEU A 87 -17.32 -18.75 13.15
CA LEU A 87 -17.81 -18.21 14.43
C LEU A 87 -19.33 -18.05 14.47
N GLN A 88 -20.03 -18.63 13.49
CA GLN A 88 -21.48 -18.58 13.41
C GLN A 88 -22.13 -19.02 14.74
N ASP A 89 -23.12 -18.26 15.19
CA ASP A 89 -23.87 -18.48 16.44
C ASP A 89 -23.04 -18.33 17.74
N GLN A 90 -21.81 -17.82 17.66
CA GLN A 90 -21.00 -17.47 18.82
C GLN A 90 -21.20 -15.99 19.18
N PRO A 91 -21.14 -15.61 20.47
CA PRO A 91 -21.19 -14.21 20.88
C PRO A 91 -20.16 -13.31 20.17
N MET A 92 -19.01 -13.88 19.82
CA MET A 92 -17.91 -13.19 19.13
C MET A 92 -18.20 -12.90 17.64
N GLU A 93 -19.27 -13.46 17.05
CA GLU A 93 -19.64 -13.18 15.65
C GLU A 93 -19.90 -11.69 15.43
N GLU A 94 -20.60 -11.04 16.35
CA GLU A 94 -20.99 -9.63 16.19
C GLU A 94 -19.76 -8.71 16.24
N GLU A 95 -18.83 -8.96 17.17
CA GLU A 95 -17.56 -8.22 17.24
C GLU A 95 -16.73 -8.37 15.95
N ILE A 96 -16.69 -9.58 15.39
CA ILE A 96 -15.98 -9.86 14.13
C ILE A 96 -16.67 -9.18 12.94
N ARG A 97 -18.00 -9.09 12.96
CA ARG A 97 -18.78 -8.37 11.94
C ARG A 97 -18.46 -6.87 11.98
N GLU A 98 -18.50 -6.25 13.15
CA GLU A 98 -18.17 -4.82 13.31
C GLU A 98 -16.74 -4.50 12.88
N LEU A 99 -15.77 -5.35 13.27
CA LEU A 99 -14.37 -5.20 12.84
C LEU A 99 -14.23 -5.33 11.33
N ARG A 100 -14.94 -6.27 10.70
CA ARG A 100 -14.93 -6.44 9.25
C ARG A 100 -15.44 -5.17 8.57
N ASP A 101 -16.57 -4.64 9.03
CA ASP A 101 -17.20 -3.47 8.43
C ASP A 101 -16.30 -2.23 8.54
N ARG A 102 -15.62 -2.06 9.68
CA ARG A 102 -14.63 -0.98 9.84
C ARG A 102 -13.44 -1.13 8.91
N ILE A 103 -12.93 -2.34 8.72
CA ILE A 103 -11.82 -2.60 7.78
C ILE A 103 -12.27 -2.38 6.33
N GLU A 104 -13.50 -2.76 5.99
CA GLU A 104 -14.07 -2.50 4.67
C GLU A 104 -14.14 -0.99 4.37
N GLU A 105 -14.61 -0.19 5.32
CA GLU A 105 -14.65 1.27 5.19
C GLU A 105 -13.25 1.87 4.98
N LEU A 106 -12.28 1.47 5.82
CA LEU A 106 -10.88 1.89 5.66
C LEU A 106 -10.30 1.47 4.31
N TRP A 107 -10.63 0.26 3.85
CA TRP A 107 -10.19 -0.24 2.57
C TRP A 107 -10.77 0.58 1.41
N ARG A 108 -12.07 0.88 1.42
CA ARG A 108 -12.73 1.74 0.43
C ARG A 108 -12.05 3.10 0.35
N ASN A 109 -11.81 3.75 1.49
CA ASN A 109 -11.18 5.07 1.55
C ASN A 109 -9.70 5.07 1.10
N THR A 110 -9.01 3.93 1.19
CA THR A 110 -7.59 3.80 0.82
C THR A 110 -7.42 3.29 -0.62
N SER A 111 -8.45 2.67 -1.18
CA SER A 111 -8.45 2.14 -2.54
C SER A 111 -8.68 3.29 -3.53
N PRO A 112 -7.76 3.55 -4.48
CA PRO A 112 -7.87 4.67 -5.42
C PRO A 112 -9.03 4.56 -6.44
N LEU A 113 -9.87 3.51 -6.35
CA LEU A 113 -11.08 3.33 -7.14
C LEU A 113 -12.27 4.14 -6.64
N PHE A 114 -12.22 4.60 -5.38
CA PHE A 114 -13.23 5.50 -4.81
C PHE A 114 -12.69 6.94 -4.77
N ARG A 115 -11.83 7.29 -5.74
CA ARG A 115 -11.87 8.67 -6.24
C ARG A 115 -13.28 8.83 -6.77
N ASP A 116 -14.01 9.79 -6.21
CA ASP A 116 -15.38 10.10 -6.59
C ASP A 116 -15.51 9.99 -8.12
N GLU A 117 -16.45 9.18 -8.60
CA GLU A 117 -16.75 9.03 -10.03
C GLU A 117 -16.99 10.40 -10.71
N GLU A 118 -17.19 11.47 -9.91
CA GLU A 118 -17.26 12.87 -10.31
C GLU A 118 -15.95 13.43 -10.93
N GLU A 119 -14.74 13.00 -10.52
CA GLU A 119 -13.47 13.53 -11.09
C GLU A 119 -13.14 12.94 -12.48
N GLU A 120 -13.61 11.73 -12.80
CA GLU A 120 -13.40 11.11 -14.13
C GLU A 120 -14.41 11.63 -15.17
N GLU A 121 -15.66 11.94 -14.78
CA GLU A 121 -16.65 12.54 -15.69
C GLU A 121 -16.31 13.99 -16.08
N GLU A 122 -15.78 14.82 -15.17
CA GLU A 122 -15.37 16.21 -15.49
C GLU A 122 -14.22 16.29 -16.51
N LEU A 123 -13.33 15.28 -16.58
CA LEU A 123 -12.21 15.25 -17.52
C LEU A 123 -12.62 14.79 -18.93
N GLU A 124 -13.65 13.94 -19.04
CA GLU A 124 -14.20 13.52 -20.33
C GLU A 124 -15.11 14.59 -20.96
N GLU A 125 -15.79 15.42 -20.17
CA GLU A 125 -16.59 16.55 -20.69
C GLU A 125 -15.75 17.78 -21.08
N ALA A 126 -14.50 17.88 -20.59
CA ALA A 126 -13.59 18.98 -20.88
C ALA A 126 -12.62 18.74 -22.06
N SER A 127 -12.71 17.58 -22.73
CA SER A 127 -11.85 17.16 -23.86
C SER A 127 -12.59 17.19 -25.21
#